data_AF-A0A968ZQL5-F1
#
_entry.id   AF-A0A968ZQL5-F1
#
_cell.length_a   1.000
_cell.length_b   1.000
_cell.length_c   1.000
_cell.angle_alpha   90.00
_cell.angle_beta   90.00
_cell.angle_gamma   90.00
#
_symmetry.space_group_name_H-M   'P 1'
#
loop_
_entity.id
_entity.type
_entity.pdbx_description
1 polymer ?
#
loop_
_entity_poly.entity_id
_entity_poly.type
_entity_poly.pdbx_seq_one_letter_code
_entity_poly.pdbx_strand_id
1 'polypeptide(L)'
;MSGFWYTAAIATTFSAAFSLAGRLGAPLPGSLVVTKVAESAHASGEQASFYRGQPLLEQAFQKATAKLDDDPDTVGEQRYQQAMLAANEAVAAYQSALQLAAEEGGKWRSLSFTRRERSLWQTSLKALADVPTASQWYNQAAEKKVLYNRLLATAEGKIAQADKVFLTDIIQSAGIEPGRVHITLCQIPSSELVADVVPDQAVSTANHDAPTHDSVTRNQSLTLAGLLTPDGQVDPQQCRHHQGDQLMASPASLIKLPIAIVLLHKITAEDIDLDSELFIESGNFTENAAGATVATGESYTLREVMADMIKTSNNIATNQLIDYLKRDYLGQTLAEMGYSKTVIDHKLVGDRMMPSNPGSRANQSTTNDITVMMARAYGMDAPQDSELLDALISQQDQELGYAALKDLNPAISWLGEKTGQNNRMLGSTLAMKVNAERYALTVAIDYGGDPQNIQQIVRQIASYLLEVGPLVGEAEP
;
A
#
# COMPACT_ATOMS: atom_id res chain seq x y z
N MET A 1 30.34 -1.85 12.91
CA MET A 1 31.50 -1.97 11.99
C MET A 1 31.12 -1.83 10.50
N SER A 2 29.84 -1.67 10.13
CA SER A 2 29.39 -1.52 8.73
C SER A 2 29.71 -0.15 8.10
N GLY A 3 29.81 0.92 8.89
CA GLY A 3 30.03 2.28 8.36
C GLY A 3 31.40 2.50 7.70
N PHE A 4 32.45 1.79 8.13
CA PHE A 4 33.81 1.97 7.60
C PHE A 4 33.97 1.40 6.18
N TRP A 5 33.30 0.29 5.88
CA TRP A 5 33.31 -0.31 4.53
C TRP A 5 32.46 0.48 3.55
N TYR A 6 31.40 1.14 4.05
CA TYR A 6 30.50 1.95 3.24
C TYR A 6 31.18 3.22 2.72
N THR A 7 31.92 3.93 3.58
CA THR A 7 32.67 5.12 3.19
C THR A 7 33.83 4.80 2.25
N ALA A 8 34.53 3.68 2.45
CA ALA A 8 35.57 3.20 1.54
C ALA A 8 35.01 2.84 0.15
N ALA A 9 33.84 2.20 0.09
CA ALA A 9 33.16 1.88 -1.17
C ALA A 9 32.76 3.16 -1.95
N ILE A 10 32.24 4.18 -1.26
CA ILE A 10 31.87 5.47 -1.85
C ILE A 10 33.11 6.22 -2.39
N ALA A 11 34.26 6.15 -1.72
CA ALA A 11 35.48 6.81 -2.22
C ALA A 11 35.91 6.27 -3.62
N THR A 12 35.55 5.02 -3.94
CA THR A 12 35.88 4.40 -5.24
C THR A 12 34.91 4.78 -6.37
N THR A 13 33.72 5.32 -6.09
CA THR A 13 32.81 5.84 -7.13
C THR A 13 33.24 7.23 -7.62
N PHE A 14 33.72 8.10 -6.72
CA PHE A 14 34.22 9.43 -7.09
C PHE A 14 35.53 9.42 -7.88
N SER A 15 36.35 8.37 -7.73
CA SER A 15 37.69 8.32 -8.33
C SER A 15 37.71 8.11 -9.85
N ALA A 16 36.59 7.73 -10.48
CA ALA A 16 36.51 7.48 -11.93
C ALA A 16 36.20 8.75 -12.75
N ALA A 17 35.62 9.80 -12.14
CA ALA A 17 35.25 11.02 -12.85
C ALA A 17 36.46 11.91 -13.21
N PHE A 18 37.59 11.75 -12.51
CA PHE A 18 38.78 12.60 -12.70
C PHE A 18 39.83 12.03 -13.66
N SER A 19 39.72 10.77 -14.09
CA SER A 19 40.73 10.14 -14.95
C SER A 19 40.50 10.32 -16.46
N LEU A 20 39.42 10.98 -16.91
CA LEU A 20 39.14 11.18 -18.34
C LEU A 20 39.46 12.58 -18.89
N ALA A 21 39.74 13.57 -18.05
CA ALA A 21 40.10 14.92 -18.50
C ALA A 21 41.55 15.04 -19.03
N GLY A 22 42.36 13.99 -18.91
CA GLY A 22 43.77 13.99 -19.33
C GLY A 22 44.04 13.59 -20.79
N ARG A 23 43.02 13.31 -21.60
CA ARG A 23 43.19 12.79 -22.99
C ARG A 23 42.75 13.72 -24.11
N LEU A 24 42.37 14.96 -23.82
CA LEU A 24 42.17 15.99 -24.85
C LEU A 24 43.17 17.12 -24.60
N GLY A 25 44.21 17.16 -25.42
CA GLY A 25 45.17 18.25 -25.44
C GLY A 25 44.49 19.55 -25.87
N ALA A 26 44.10 20.36 -24.89
CA ALA A 26 43.76 21.76 -25.06
C ALA A 26 44.43 22.58 -23.93
N PRO A 27 44.98 23.76 -24.22
CA PRO A 27 45.73 24.53 -23.24
C PRO A 27 44.77 25.14 -22.19
N LEU A 28 45.19 25.09 -20.92
CA LEU A 28 44.55 25.77 -19.81
C LEU A 28 44.70 27.30 -19.95
N PRO A 29 43.63 28.11 -19.88
CA PRO A 29 43.75 29.51 -19.52
C PRO A 29 43.79 29.64 -18.00
N GLY A 30 44.67 30.54 -17.54
CA GLY A 30 45.13 30.64 -16.17
C GLY A 30 44.08 31.09 -15.14
N SER A 31 44.46 30.79 -13.90
CA SER A 31 44.05 31.44 -12.65
C SER A 31 43.81 32.95 -12.83
N LEU A 32 42.62 33.41 -12.44
CA LEU A 32 42.41 34.78 -11.95
C LEU A 32 41.16 34.84 -11.06
N VAL A 33 41.44 34.91 -9.75
CA VAL A 33 40.84 35.79 -8.74
C VAL A 33 39.37 35.55 -8.35
N VAL A 34 39.25 34.91 -7.19
CA VAL A 34 38.15 35.04 -6.23
C VAL A 34 38.11 36.46 -5.70
N THR A 35 37.08 37.24 -6.05
CA THR A 35 36.60 38.36 -5.20
C THR A 35 35.12 38.63 -5.44
N LYS A 36 34.36 38.56 -4.33
CA LYS A 36 33.15 39.34 -3.98
C LYS A 36 32.15 39.66 -5.08
N VAL A 37 31.03 38.92 -5.08
CA VAL A 37 29.68 39.52 -5.17
C VAL A 37 28.76 38.75 -4.21
N ALA A 38 28.85 39.09 -2.93
CA ALA A 38 27.78 38.90 -1.96
C ALA A 38 27.52 40.29 -1.40
N GLU A 39 26.46 40.93 -1.90
CA GLU A 39 25.73 42.08 -1.33
C GLU A 39 24.96 42.78 -2.45
N SER A 40 23.74 42.33 -2.70
CA SER A 40 22.58 43.22 -2.91
C SER A 40 21.38 42.37 -3.34
N ALA A 41 20.41 42.25 -2.43
CA ALA A 41 18.96 42.18 -2.71
C ALA A 41 18.27 41.50 -1.52
N HIS A 42 18.14 42.25 -0.41
CA HIS A 42 16.96 42.12 0.42
C HIS A 42 15.91 43.11 -0.11
N ALA A 43 14.66 42.64 -0.11
CA ALA A 43 13.41 43.38 -0.29
C ALA A 43 12.87 43.55 -1.73
N SER A 44 12.16 42.52 -2.21
CA SER A 44 10.76 42.67 -2.65
C SER A 44 10.16 41.27 -2.88
N GLY A 45 8.97 41.03 -2.32
CA GLY A 45 8.26 39.78 -2.47
C GLY A 45 7.71 39.62 -3.88
N GLU A 46 8.03 38.48 -4.50
CA GLU A 46 7.24 37.81 -5.52
C GLU A 46 7.67 36.34 -5.51
N GLN A 47 6.87 35.50 -4.85
CA GLN A 47 6.93 34.05 -5.00
C GLN A 47 6.16 33.68 -6.27
N ALA A 48 6.87 33.46 -7.38
CA ALA A 48 6.40 32.66 -8.52
C ALA A 48 7.53 32.47 -9.53
N SER A 49 7.58 31.29 -10.15
CA SER A 49 8.33 30.97 -11.37
C SER A 49 9.85 30.83 -11.24
N PHE A 50 10.30 29.67 -10.75
CA PHE A 50 11.63 29.17 -11.13
C PHE A 50 11.72 27.64 -11.19
N TYR A 51 10.84 26.97 -11.95
CA TYR A 51 11.10 25.63 -12.51
C TYR A 51 10.16 25.43 -13.71
N ARG A 52 10.53 26.00 -14.85
CA ARG A 52 9.92 25.65 -16.14
C ARG A 52 11.05 25.44 -17.14
N GLY A 53 11.51 24.20 -17.23
CA GLY A 53 12.63 23.86 -18.10
C GLY A 53 13.10 22.41 -18.00
N GLN A 54 12.18 21.45 -17.95
CA GLN A 54 12.54 20.02 -17.97
C GLN A 54 11.88 19.11 -19.05
N PRO A 55 11.07 19.57 -20.03
CA PRO A 55 10.66 18.66 -21.11
C PRO A 55 11.61 18.65 -22.32
N LEU A 56 12.62 19.53 -22.37
CA LEU A 56 13.49 19.68 -23.55
C LEU A 56 14.67 18.71 -23.58
N LEU A 57 15.14 18.20 -22.44
CA LEU A 57 16.24 17.24 -22.37
C LEU A 57 15.76 15.82 -22.72
N GLU A 58 14.61 15.39 -22.20
CA GLU A 58 14.00 14.08 -22.50
C GLU A 58 13.64 13.96 -24.00
N GLN A 59 13.03 15.00 -24.58
CA GLN A 59 12.67 15.01 -26.00
C GLN A 59 13.87 15.19 -26.94
N ALA A 60 14.96 15.83 -26.49
CA ALA A 60 16.20 15.91 -27.26
C ALA A 60 16.97 14.58 -27.27
N PHE A 61 16.91 13.81 -26.17
CA PHE A 61 17.51 12.47 -26.10
C PHE A 61 16.70 11.43 -26.90
N GLN A 62 15.37 11.48 -26.86
CA GLN A 62 14.53 10.54 -27.63
C GLN A 62 14.52 10.78 -29.14
N LYS A 63 14.75 12.02 -29.61
CA LYS A 63 14.83 12.30 -31.05
C LYS A 63 16.19 11.98 -31.69
N ALA A 64 17.21 11.66 -30.90
CA ALA A 64 18.55 11.32 -31.40
C ALA A 64 18.78 9.81 -31.60
N THR A 65 17.86 8.95 -31.17
CA THR A 65 18.02 7.47 -31.13
C THR A 65 17.36 6.72 -32.28
N ALA A 66 16.85 7.42 -33.30
CA ALA A 66 16.26 6.78 -34.47
C ALA A 66 17.32 6.54 -35.57
N LYS A 67 17.81 5.28 -35.62
CA LYS A 67 18.62 4.64 -36.67
C LYS A 67 20.10 5.04 -36.74
N LEU A 68 20.92 4.33 -35.96
CA LEU A 68 22.27 3.93 -36.32
C LEU A 68 22.42 2.44 -35.97
N ASP A 69 23.20 1.69 -36.73
CA ASP A 69 23.68 0.37 -36.30
C ASP A 69 24.46 0.60 -35.00
N ASP A 70 23.80 0.34 -33.87
CA ASP A 70 24.30 0.73 -32.56
C ASP A 70 25.52 -0.13 -32.19
N ASP A 71 26.69 0.43 -32.46
CA ASP A 71 27.98 -0.06 -31.99
C ASP A 71 27.88 -0.44 -30.50
N PRO A 72 28.14 -1.71 -30.13
CA PRO A 72 28.03 -2.18 -28.76
C PRO A 72 28.81 -1.33 -27.76
N ASP A 73 29.91 -0.70 -28.19
CA ASP A 73 30.68 0.20 -27.35
C ASP A 73 29.97 1.51 -27.05
N THR A 74 29.32 2.11 -28.04
CA THR A 74 28.52 3.33 -27.86
C THR A 74 27.33 3.08 -26.92
N VAL A 75 26.59 1.98 -27.11
CA VAL A 75 25.49 1.59 -26.20
C VAL A 75 26.02 1.28 -24.80
N GLY A 76 27.12 0.52 -24.71
CA GLY A 76 27.75 0.17 -23.45
C GLY A 76 28.21 1.40 -22.66
N GLU A 77 28.80 2.39 -23.33
CA GLU A 77 29.21 3.65 -22.72
C GLU A 77 28.00 4.41 -22.16
N GLN A 78 26.94 4.58 -22.95
CA GLN A 78 25.74 5.29 -22.51
C GLN A 78 25.10 4.64 -21.28
N ARG A 79 24.94 3.32 -21.30
CA ARG A 79 24.37 2.56 -20.16
C ARG A 79 25.27 2.62 -18.93
N TYR A 80 26.58 2.53 -19.11
CA TYR A 80 27.53 2.68 -18.01
C TYR A 80 27.48 4.09 -17.40
N GLN A 81 27.45 5.15 -18.21
CA GLN A 81 27.32 6.53 -17.74
C GLN A 81 26.00 6.76 -17.00
N GLN A 82 24.89 6.24 -17.53
CA GLN A 82 23.58 6.28 -16.86
C GLN A 82 23.65 5.62 -15.48
N ALA A 83 24.30 4.46 -15.37
CA ALA A 83 24.50 3.78 -14.09
C ALA A 83 25.34 4.62 -13.10
N MET A 84 26.40 5.28 -13.57
CA MET A 84 27.26 6.11 -12.74
C MET A 84 26.54 7.37 -12.22
N LEU A 85 25.67 7.99 -13.03
CA LEU A 85 24.84 9.12 -12.61
C LEU A 85 23.90 8.71 -11.47
N ALA A 86 23.13 7.64 -11.65
CA ALA A 86 22.24 7.12 -10.61
C ALA A 86 23.00 6.74 -9.32
N ALA A 87 24.19 6.14 -9.46
CA ALA A 87 25.05 5.81 -8.33
C ALA A 87 25.52 7.05 -7.54
N ASN A 88 25.90 8.12 -8.22
CA ASN A 88 26.31 9.36 -7.56
C ASN A 88 25.14 10.00 -6.80
N GLU A 89 23.94 9.98 -7.37
CA GLU A 89 22.73 10.42 -6.68
C GLU A 89 22.41 9.54 -5.46
N ALA A 90 22.61 8.22 -5.55
CA ALA A 90 22.40 7.29 -4.43
C ALA A 90 23.33 7.64 -3.25
N VAL A 91 24.58 7.98 -3.55
CA VAL A 91 25.54 8.45 -2.54
C VAL A 91 25.12 9.78 -1.93
N ALA A 92 24.64 10.73 -2.73
CA ALA A 92 24.13 12.00 -2.21
C ALA A 92 22.93 11.77 -1.27
N ALA A 93 22.01 10.87 -1.65
CA ALA A 93 20.88 10.49 -0.80
C ALA A 93 21.35 9.88 0.54
N TYR A 94 22.34 8.98 0.50
CA TYR A 94 22.95 8.43 1.72
C TYR A 94 23.54 9.50 2.64
N GLN A 95 24.26 10.48 2.08
CA GLN A 95 24.87 11.57 2.86
C GLN A 95 23.80 12.43 3.53
N SER A 96 22.73 12.77 2.80
CA SER A 96 21.56 13.46 3.37
C SER A 96 20.90 12.65 4.48
N ALA A 97 20.77 11.33 4.30
CA ALA A 97 20.25 10.44 5.34
C ALA A 97 21.09 10.47 6.62
N LEU A 98 22.42 10.51 6.50
CA LEU A 98 23.34 10.61 7.65
C LEU A 98 23.23 11.96 8.36
N GLN A 99 23.14 13.05 7.61
CA GLN A 99 23.03 14.39 8.18
C GLN A 99 21.76 14.52 9.01
N LEU A 100 20.63 14.06 8.47
CA LEU A 100 19.33 14.10 9.14
C LEU A 100 19.23 13.14 10.31
N ALA A 101 19.90 11.97 10.26
CA ALA A 101 19.89 11.03 11.37
C ALA A 101 20.46 11.61 12.69
N ALA A 102 21.25 12.68 12.61
CA ALA A 102 21.81 13.38 13.77
C ALA A 102 20.85 14.43 14.38
N GLU A 103 19.73 14.74 13.71
CA GLU A 103 18.76 15.76 14.14
C GLU A 103 17.61 15.16 14.97
N GLU A 104 17.04 15.97 15.87
CA GLU A 104 15.85 15.59 16.65
C GLU A 104 14.64 15.42 15.71
N GLY A 105 13.96 14.28 15.79
CA GLY A 105 12.92 13.89 14.81
C GLY A 105 13.47 13.45 13.44
N GLY A 106 14.77 13.54 13.21
CA GLY A 106 15.42 13.22 11.93
C GLY A 106 15.49 11.72 11.59
N LYS A 107 15.13 10.84 12.52
CA LYS A 107 15.04 9.38 12.31
C LYS A 107 14.13 9.02 11.12
N TRP A 108 12.97 9.68 11.01
CA TRP A 108 11.95 9.39 9.99
C TRP A 108 12.39 9.97 8.64
N ARG A 109 12.85 11.23 8.64
CA ARG A 109 13.40 11.89 7.44
C ARG A 109 14.63 11.18 6.86
N SER A 110 15.48 10.62 7.71
CA SER A 110 16.62 9.79 7.26
C SER A 110 16.17 8.57 6.44
N LEU A 111 14.99 8.02 6.73
CA LEU A 111 14.47 6.84 6.05
C LEU A 111 13.97 7.13 4.63
N SER A 112 13.37 8.29 4.35
CA SER A 112 12.98 8.67 2.98
C SER A 112 14.20 8.74 2.07
N PHE A 113 15.29 9.34 2.54
CA PHE A 113 16.57 9.35 1.84
C PHE A 113 17.17 7.96 1.68
N THR A 114 17.00 7.07 2.66
CA THR A 114 17.44 5.66 2.55
C THR A 114 16.63 4.89 1.51
N ARG A 115 15.32 5.15 1.37
CA ARG A 115 14.47 4.56 0.32
C ARG A 115 14.86 5.09 -1.07
N ARG A 116 15.14 6.39 -1.19
CA ARG A 116 15.68 6.99 -2.42
C ARG A 116 17.05 6.39 -2.79
N GLU A 117 17.93 6.23 -1.82
CA GLU A 117 19.22 5.54 -1.97
C GLU A 117 19.02 4.13 -2.57
N ARG A 118 18.10 3.33 -2.00
CA ARG A 118 17.77 1.98 -2.52
C ARG A 118 17.33 2.03 -3.99
N SER A 119 16.38 2.91 -4.34
CA SER A 119 15.86 2.99 -5.71
C SER A 119 16.94 3.35 -6.72
N LEU A 120 17.78 4.34 -6.39
CA LEU A 120 18.89 4.76 -7.25
C LEU A 120 19.93 3.66 -7.45
N TRP A 121 20.19 2.83 -6.42
CA TRP A 121 21.02 1.63 -6.59
C TRP A 121 20.38 0.60 -7.53
N GLN A 122 19.07 0.37 -7.44
CA GLN A 122 18.35 -0.53 -8.35
C GLN A 122 18.39 -0.01 -9.81
N THR A 123 18.13 1.27 -10.01
CA THR A 123 18.24 1.94 -11.32
C THR A 123 19.64 1.82 -11.90
N SER A 124 20.67 2.04 -11.08
CA SER A 124 22.06 1.87 -11.48
C SER A 124 22.37 0.43 -11.90
N LEU A 125 21.94 -0.56 -11.10
CA LEU A 125 22.12 -1.99 -11.40
C LEU A 125 21.41 -2.43 -12.69
N LYS A 126 20.20 -1.91 -12.95
CA LYS A 126 19.47 -2.15 -14.20
C LYS A 126 20.25 -1.60 -15.40
N ALA A 127 20.71 -0.35 -15.33
CA ALA A 127 21.51 0.23 -16.41
C ALA A 127 22.82 -0.56 -16.65
N LEU A 128 23.50 -1.04 -15.60
CA LEU A 128 24.66 -1.92 -15.76
C LEU A 128 24.28 -3.29 -16.37
N ALA A 129 23.09 -3.82 -16.06
CA ALA A 129 22.58 -5.07 -16.62
C ALA A 129 22.46 -5.00 -18.14
N ASP A 130 22.10 -3.82 -18.65
CA ASP A 130 21.87 -3.56 -20.08
C ASP A 130 23.15 -3.25 -20.88
N VAL A 131 24.34 -3.25 -20.25
CA VAL A 131 25.63 -3.09 -20.96
C VAL A 131 25.91 -4.35 -21.80
N PRO A 132 26.07 -4.24 -23.14
CA PRO A 132 26.30 -5.39 -24.00
C PRO A 132 27.58 -6.17 -23.64
N THR A 133 27.53 -7.50 -23.71
CA THR A 133 28.70 -8.37 -23.46
C THR A 133 29.85 -8.14 -24.43
N ALA A 134 29.55 -7.65 -25.64
CA ALA A 134 30.54 -7.30 -26.66
C ALA A 134 31.21 -5.93 -26.40
N SER A 135 30.71 -5.13 -25.46
CA SER A 135 31.25 -3.81 -25.17
C SER A 135 32.54 -3.86 -24.36
N GLN A 136 33.50 -2.98 -24.63
CA GLN A 136 34.67 -2.74 -23.79
C GLN A 136 34.32 -2.33 -22.35
N TRP A 137 33.11 -1.79 -22.12
CA TRP A 137 32.61 -1.40 -20.80
C TRP A 137 32.08 -2.58 -19.98
N TYR A 138 31.90 -3.77 -20.58
CA TYR A 138 31.26 -4.91 -19.93
C TYR A 138 31.96 -5.35 -18.65
N ASN A 139 33.29 -5.46 -18.67
CA ASN A 139 34.06 -5.90 -17.49
C ASN A 139 33.96 -4.88 -16.34
N GLN A 140 34.04 -3.58 -16.67
CA GLN A 140 33.87 -2.52 -15.67
C GLN A 140 32.45 -2.53 -15.09
N ALA A 141 31.44 -2.73 -15.94
CA ALA A 141 30.06 -2.87 -15.51
C ALA A 141 29.87 -4.07 -14.57
N ALA A 142 30.48 -5.21 -14.88
CA ALA A 142 30.44 -6.41 -14.04
C ALA A 142 31.06 -6.17 -12.65
N GLU A 143 32.20 -5.49 -12.57
CA GLU A 143 32.83 -5.11 -11.30
C GLU A 143 31.93 -4.17 -10.48
N LYS A 144 31.35 -3.15 -11.12
CA LYS A 144 30.44 -2.21 -10.47
C LYS A 144 29.17 -2.88 -9.97
N LYS A 145 28.60 -3.85 -10.70
CA LYS A 145 27.44 -4.64 -10.23
C LYS A 145 27.70 -5.30 -8.88
N VAL A 146 28.88 -5.89 -8.68
CA VAL A 146 29.24 -6.55 -7.41
C VAL A 146 29.25 -5.54 -6.26
N LEU A 147 29.82 -4.35 -6.48
CA LEU A 147 29.84 -3.28 -5.49
C LEU A 147 28.42 -2.77 -5.18
N TYR A 148 27.66 -2.43 -6.22
CA TYR A 148 26.33 -1.81 -6.07
C TYR A 148 25.31 -2.76 -5.44
N ASN A 149 25.41 -4.07 -5.70
CA ASN A 149 24.59 -5.06 -4.99
C ASN A 149 24.84 -5.05 -3.47
N ARG A 150 26.08 -4.84 -3.01
CA ARG A 150 26.37 -4.74 -1.56
C ARG A 150 25.81 -3.45 -0.94
N LEU A 151 25.87 -2.35 -1.68
CA LEU A 151 25.33 -1.05 -1.25
C LEU A 151 23.80 -1.12 -1.18
N LEU A 152 23.17 -1.69 -2.21
CA LEU A 152 21.73 -1.98 -2.23
C LEU A 152 21.31 -2.82 -1.02
N ALA A 153 21.97 -3.96 -0.78
CA ALA A 153 21.67 -4.83 0.36
C ALA A 153 21.81 -4.10 1.71
N THR A 154 22.74 -3.15 1.82
CA THR A 154 22.90 -2.32 3.02
C THR A 154 21.72 -1.36 3.20
N ALA A 155 21.29 -0.67 2.13
CA ALA A 155 20.13 0.21 2.16
C ALA A 155 18.85 -0.58 2.48
N GLU A 156 18.66 -1.74 1.86
CA GLU A 156 17.56 -2.67 2.12
C GLU A 156 17.54 -3.13 3.59
N GLY A 157 18.70 -3.46 4.15
CA GLY A 157 18.81 -3.85 5.57
C GLY A 157 18.38 -2.73 6.53
N LYS A 158 18.74 -1.47 6.24
CA LYS A 158 18.30 -0.31 7.05
C LYS A 158 16.79 -0.10 6.94
N ILE A 159 16.23 -0.19 5.74
CA ILE A 159 14.79 -0.05 5.49
C ILE A 159 14.04 -1.15 6.24
N ALA A 160 14.46 -2.41 6.08
CA ALA A 160 13.86 -3.54 6.78
C ALA A 160 13.91 -3.39 8.31
N GLN A 161 15.00 -2.83 8.86
CA GLN A 161 15.08 -2.57 10.30
C GLN A 161 14.14 -1.45 10.74
N ALA A 162 14.05 -0.36 9.99
CA ALA A 162 13.16 0.76 10.33
C ALA A 162 11.68 0.37 10.20
N ASP A 163 11.36 -0.37 9.14
CA ASP A 163 10.03 -0.91 8.87
C ASP A 163 9.55 -1.88 9.95
N LYS A 164 10.46 -2.59 10.63
CA LYS A 164 10.14 -3.46 11.77
C LYS A 164 9.78 -2.69 13.04
N VAL A 165 10.25 -1.45 13.20
CA VAL A 165 10.22 -0.75 14.48
C VAL A 165 9.25 0.42 14.49
N PHE A 166 8.94 1.04 13.34
CA PHE A 166 8.13 2.27 13.33
C PHE A 166 6.73 2.07 13.92
N LEU A 167 6.06 0.93 13.67
CA LEU A 167 4.76 0.63 14.27
C LEU A 167 4.88 0.49 15.79
N THR A 168 5.94 -0.15 16.28
CA THR A 168 6.21 -0.28 17.72
C THR A 168 6.47 1.09 18.35
N ASP A 169 7.23 1.97 17.70
CA ASP A 169 7.48 3.35 18.17
C ASP A 169 6.16 4.14 18.28
N ILE A 170 5.27 4.03 17.28
CA ILE A 170 3.95 4.68 17.28
C ILE A 170 3.05 4.14 18.39
N ILE A 171 3.07 2.83 18.63
CA ILE A 171 2.29 2.23 19.72
C ILE A 171 2.79 2.70 21.09
N GLN A 172 4.11 2.74 21.27
CA GLN A 172 4.73 3.19 22.52
C GLN A 172 4.46 4.68 22.79
N SER A 173 4.50 5.54 21.76
CA SER A 173 4.20 6.96 21.90
C SER A 173 2.72 7.24 22.23
N ALA A 174 1.83 6.33 21.86
CA ALA A 174 0.43 6.33 22.30
C ALA A 174 0.22 5.85 23.74
N GLY A 175 1.27 5.38 24.43
CA GLY A 175 1.20 4.93 25.82
C GLY A 175 0.44 3.61 26.00
N ILE A 176 0.33 2.81 24.94
CA ILE A 176 -0.41 1.53 24.95
C ILE A 176 0.58 0.38 25.04
N GLU A 177 0.21 -0.66 25.78
CA GLU A 177 1.00 -1.90 25.84
C GLU A 177 1.06 -2.54 24.44
N PRO A 178 2.25 -2.74 23.85
CA PRO A 178 2.37 -3.31 22.50
C PRO A 178 1.76 -4.69 22.36
N GLY A 179 1.68 -5.44 23.46
CA GLY A 179 1.05 -6.76 23.56
C GLY A 179 -0.45 -6.76 23.19
N ARG A 180 -1.11 -5.61 23.25
CA ARG A 180 -2.57 -5.48 23.08
C ARG A 180 -2.99 -4.84 21.76
N VAL A 181 -2.03 -4.41 20.93
CA VAL A 181 -2.32 -3.69 19.70
C VAL A 181 -2.04 -4.60 18.51
N HIS A 182 -2.98 -4.63 17.57
CA HIS A 182 -2.85 -5.28 16.29
C HIS A 182 -2.95 -4.20 15.21
N ILE A 183 -1.94 -4.11 14.35
CA ILE A 183 -1.90 -3.16 13.24
C ILE A 183 -1.49 -3.89 11.98
N THR A 184 -2.20 -3.66 10.90
CA THR A 184 -1.73 -3.98 9.55
C THR A 184 -1.96 -2.78 8.65
N LEU A 185 -0.94 -2.43 7.88
CA LEU A 185 -0.93 -1.35 6.91
C LEU A 185 -0.46 -1.92 5.58
N CYS A 186 -1.24 -1.75 4.52
CA CYS A 186 -0.86 -2.15 3.16
C CYS A 186 -1.02 -0.98 2.21
N GLN A 187 -0.06 -0.79 1.31
CA GLN A 187 -0.24 0.11 0.18
C GLN A 187 -1.13 -0.56 -0.87
N ILE A 188 -2.11 0.16 -1.38
CA ILE A 188 -3.02 -0.31 -2.43
C ILE A 188 -2.37 0.08 -3.75
N PRO A 189 -2.03 -0.89 -4.63
CA PRO A 189 -1.43 -0.60 -5.92
C PRO A 189 -2.24 0.44 -6.73
N SER A 190 -1.52 1.38 -7.33
CA SER A 190 -2.09 2.29 -8.32
C SER A 190 -2.50 1.50 -9.55
N SER A 191 -3.71 1.70 -10.06
CA SER A 191 -4.28 0.97 -11.19
C SER A 191 -3.60 1.26 -12.55
N GLU A 192 -2.45 1.95 -12.56
CA GLU A 192 -1.73 2.35 -13.77
C GLU A 192 -0.91 1.21 -14.41
N LEU A 193 -0.81 0.03 -13.79
CA LEU A 193 -0.10 -1.14 -14.34
C LEU A 193 -0.95 -2.05 -15.27
N VAL A 194 -2.18 -1.67 -15.63
CA VAL A 194 -3.08 -2.50 -16.47
C VAL A 194 -3.38 -1.88 -17.84
N ALA A 195 -2.53 -0.96 -18.33
CA ALA A 195 -2.72 -0.34 -19.65
C ALA A 195 -2.22 -1.17 -20.85
N ASP A 196 -1.53 -2.31 -20.64
CA ASP A 196 -0.91 -3.10 -21.72
C ASP A 196 -1.51 -4.51 -21.87
N VAL A 197 -2.84 -4.65 -21.88
CA VAL A 197 -3.49 -5.81 -22.52
C VAL A 197 -4.78 -5.32 -23.20
N VAL A 198 -4.66 -4.82 -24.42
CA VAL A 198 -5.78 -4.73 -25.36
C VAL A 198 -5.79 -6.04 -26.15
N PRO A 199 -6.78 -6.92 -26.00
CA PRO A 199 -7.06 -7.91 -27.03
C PRO A 199 -7.76 -7.17 -28.17
N ASP A 200 -7.01 -6.95 -29.24
CA ASP A 200 -7.57 -6.73 -30.56
C ASP A 200 -8.46 -7.94 -30.95
N GLN A 201 -9.38 -7.73 -31.89
CA GLN A 201 -10.33 -8.67 -32.50
C GLN A 201 -11.76 -8.66 -31.91
N ALA A 202 -12.55 -7.67 -32.34
CA ALA A 202 -13.96 -7.89 -32.62
C ALA A 202 -14.09 -8.67 -33.93
N VAL A 203 -14.55 -9.93 -33.88
CA VAL A 203 -15.15 -10.61 -35.02
C VAL A 203 -16.61 -10.90 -34.66
N SER A 204 -17.51 -10.29 -35.42
CA SER A 204 -18.91 -10.70 -35.50
C SER A 204 -19.11 -11.50 -36.77
N THR A 205 -19.39 -12.80 -36.63
CA THR A 205 -20.56 -13.42 -37.27
C THR A 205 -20.89 -14.77 -36.62
N ALA A 206 -22.20 -14.98 -36.50
CA ALA A 206 -22.95 -16.10 -35.94
C ALA A 206 -22.47 -17.53 -36.27
N ASN A 207 -22.65 -18.46 -35.32
CA ASN A 207 -23.45 -19.68 -35.51
C ASN A 207 -23.74 -20.42 -34.19
N HIS A 208 -24.91 -21.07 -34.17
CA HIS A 208 -25.42 -21.98 -33.14
C HIS A 208 -24.53 -23.21 -32.91
N ASP A 209 -24.33 -23.61 -31.65
CA ASP A 209 -24.56 -24.97 -31.14
C ASP A 209 -24.34 -25.06 -29.60
N ALA A 210 -24.98 -26.05 -28.98
CA ALA A 210 -25.18 -26.27 -27.54
C ALA A 210 -23.88 -26.51 -26.70
N PRO A 211 -23.91 -26.33 -25.36
CA PRO A 211 -22.70 -26.29 -24.55
C PRO A 211 -22.22 -27.69 -24.17
N THR A 212 -20.91 -27.92 -24.36
CA THR A 212 -20.19 -29.04 -23.74
C THR A 212 -19.35 -28.51 -22.59
N HIS A 213 -19.45 -29.20 -21.44
CA HIS A 213 -18.61 -29.03 -20.27
C HIS A 213 -17.13 -29.27 -20.63
N ASP A 214 -16.31 -28.22 -20.62
CA ASP A 214 -14.92 -28.20 -20.14
C ASP A 214 -14.20 -26.94 -20.65
N SER A 215 -14.18 -25.88 -19.84
CA SER A 215 -13.12 -24.85 -19.88
C SER A 215 -13.31 -23.83 -18.75
N VAL A 216 -13.27 -24.28 -17.49
CA VAL A 216 -12.99 -23.38 -16.35
C VAL A 216 -11.62 -23.75 -15.85
N THR A 217 -10.56 -23.26 -16.50
CA THR A 217 -9.23 -23.16 -15.91
C THR A 217 -8.36 -22.26 -16.79
N ARG A 218 -7.77 -21.24 -16.15
CA ARG A 218 -6.86 -20.20 -16.68
C ARG A 218 -7.48 -18.87 -17.12
N ASN A 219 -8.14 -18.19 -16.19
CA ASN A 219 -7.94 -16.76 -16.01
C ASN A 219 -7.21 -16.57 -14.68
N GLN A 220 -5.88 -16.72 -14.67
CA GLN A 220 -5.08 -16.40 -13.50
C GLN A 220 -4.91 -14.88 -13.40
N SER A 221 -5.64 -14.28 -12.46
CA SER A 221 -5.18 -13.24 -11.52
C SER A 221 -4.40 -12.06 -12.11
N LEU A 222 -5.14 -11.05 -12.58
CA LEU A 222 -4.62 -9.67 -12.75
C LEU A 222 -5.11 -8.72 -11.62
N THR A 223 -5.54 -9.30 -10.50
CA THR A 223 -5.99 -8.65 -9.26
C THR A 223 -4.89 -8.76 -8.20
N LEU A 224 -4.62 -7.70 -7.43
CA LEU A 224 -3.59 -7.52 -6.38
C LEU A 224 -2.65 -8.71 -6.04
N ALA A 225 -1.96 -9.25 -7.06
CA ALA A 225 -1.04 -10.36 -6.93
C ALA A 225 0.18 -9.83 -6.19
N GLY A 226 0.34 -10.24 -4.92
CA GLY A 226 1.42 -9.75 -4.06
C GLY A 226 0.98 -8.99 -2.82
N LEU A 227 -0.30 -9.00 -2.41
CA LEU A 227 -0.62 -8.64 -1.01
C LEU A 227 -0.44 -9.82 -0.04
N LEU A 228 -0.56 -11.04 -0.54
CA LEU A 228 -0.33 -12.26 0.21
C LEU A 228 0.81 -13.06 -0.41
N THR A 229 1.65 -13.64 0.43
CA THR A 229 2.64 -14.65 0.08
C THR A 229 1.94 -16.02 -0.13
N PRO A 230 2.60 -17.01 -0.77
CA PRO A 230 2.00 -18.33 -0.99
C PRO A 230 1.55 -19.07 0.28
N ASP A 231 2.15 -18.75 1.43
CA ASP A 231 1.79 -19.26 2.76
C ASP A 231 0.70 -18.42 3.47
N GLY A 232 0.07 -17.48 2.75
CA GLY A 232 -1.04 -16.67 3.24
C GLY A 232 -0.65 -15.57 4.23
N GLN A 233 0.63 -15.22 4.33
CA GLN A 233 1.09 -14.05 5.09
C GLN A 233 1.00 -12.79 4.23
N VAL A 234 0.92 -11.62 4.85
CA VAL A 234 1.01 -10.36 4.10
C VAL A 234 2.38 -10.21 3.46
N ASP A 235 2.44 -9.72 2.22
CA ASP A 235 3.71 -9.47 1.53
C ASP A 235 4.48 -8.35 2.25
N PRO A 236 5.67 -8.62 2.80
CA PRO A 236 6.47 -7.62 3.49
C PRO A 236 6.96 -6.49 2.58
N GLN A 237 6.85 -6.61 1.25
CA GLN A 237 7.11 -5.51 0.33
C GLN A 237 5.97 -4.49 0.39
N GLN A 238 4.72 -4.94 0.28
CA GLN A 238 3.54 -4.08 0.20
C GLN A 238 2.94 -3.69 1.56
N CYS A 239 3.16 -4.52 2.58
CA CYS A 239 2.49 -4.40 3.87
C CYS A 239 3.50 -4.31 5.03
N ARG A 240 3.06 -3.69 6.13
CA ARG A 240 3.74 -3.65 7.43
C ARG A 240 2.71 -3.99 8.50
N HIS A 241 3.11 -4.79 9.49
CA HIS A 241 2.18 -5.19 10.54
C HIS A 241 2.89 -5.32 11.90
N HIS A 242 2.11 -5.14 12.96
CA HIS A 242 2.48 -5.41 14.35
C HIS A 242 1.38 -6.29 14.94
N GLN A 243 1.72 -7.52 15.32
CA GLN A 243 0.76 -8.58 15.69
C GLN A 243 -0.37 -8.82 14.68
N GLY A 244 -0.19 -8.41 13.41
CA GLY A 244 -1.26 -8.46 12.43
C GLY A 244 -1.66 -9.86 12.01
N ASP A 245 -0.79 -10.85 12.22
CA ASP A 245 -1.04 -12.27 11.96
C ASP A 245 -1.66 -13.00 13.17
N GLN A 246 -1.74 -12.34 14.32
CA GLN A 246 -2.33 -12.87 15.55
C GLN A 246 -3.84 -12.60 15.57
N LEU A 247 -4.59 -13.51 16.19
CA LEU A 247 -6.02 -13.31 16.42
C LEU A 247 -6.23 -12.15 17.38
N MET A 248 -7.13 -11.24 17.01
CA MET A 248 -7.67 -10.25 17.96
C MET A 248 -8.49 -10.97 19.03
N ALA A 249 -8.63 -10.37 20.24
CA ALA A 249 -9.50 -10.90 21.29
C ALA A 249 -10.96 -11.06 20.83
N SER A 250 -11.38 -10.23 19.88
CA SER A 250 -12.64 -10.32 19.14
C SER A 250 -12.57 -9.41 17.90
N PRO A 251 -13.11 -9.80 16.74
CA PRO A 251 -13.20 -8.91 15.59
C PRO A 251 -14.30 -7.84 15.73
N ALA A 252 -15.21 -7.99 16.71
CA ALA A 252 -16.38 -7.11 16.88
C ALA A 252 -17.10 -6.88 15.53
N SER A 253 -17.56 -5.65 15.25
CA SER A 253 -18.21 -5.32 13.97
C SER A 253 -17.26 -5.23 12.76
N LEU A 254 -15.94 -5.40 12.91
CA LEU A 254 -15.03 -5.52 11.76
C LEU A 254 -15.35 -6.79 10.94
N ILE A 255 -15.97 -7.80 11.56
CA ILE A 255 -16.39 -9.05 10.91
C ILE A 255 -17.37 -8.84 9.74
N LYS A 256 -18.04 -7.67 9.70
CA LYS A 256 -19.00 -7.30 8.66
C LYS A 256 -18.34 -7.12 7.30
N LEU A 257 -17.06 -6.75 7.26
CA LEU A 257 -16.30 -6.65 6.01
C LEU A 257 -16.11 -8.04 5.35
N PRO A 258 -15.59 -9.08 6.04
CA PRO A 258 -15.60 -10.45 5.52
C PRO A 258 -16.97 -10.94 5.01
N ILE A 259 -18.05 -10.63 5.73
CA ILE A 259 -19.41 -11.01 5.31
C ILE A 259 -19.80 -10.34 3.99
N ALA A 260 -19.52 -9.04 3.84
CA ALA A 260 -19.78 -8.31 2.59
C ALA A 260 -18.96 -8.87 1.43
N ILE A 261 -17.67 -9.18 1.63
CA ILE A 261 -16.81 -9.79 0.61
C ILE A 261 -17.36 -11.13 0.12
N VAL A 262 -17.80 -12.00 1.04
CA VAL A 262 -18.39 -13.30 0.66
C VAL A 262 -19.75 -13.11 -0.04
N LEU A 263 -20.56 -12.14 0.39
CA LEU A 263 -21.82 -11.80 -0.29
C LEU A 263 -21.56 -11.39 -1.74
N LEU A 264 -20.65 -10.44 -1.97
CA LEU A 264 -20.34 -9.96 -3.31
C LEU A 264 -19.77 -11.08 -4.17
N HIS A 265 -18.88 -11.91 -3.64
CA HIS A 265 -18.37 -13.09 -4.34
C HIS A 265 -19.50 -14.04 -4.77
N LYS A 266 -20.45 -14.34 -3.88
CA LYS A 266 -21.62 -15.18 -4.20
C LYS A 266 -22.45 -14.56 -5.32
N ILE A 267 -22.71 -13.26 -5.22
CA ILE A 267 -23.50 -12.50 -6.18
C ILE A 267 -22.86 -12.54 -7.56
N THR A 268 -21.55 -12.32 -7.67
CA THR A 268 -20.82 -12.44 -8.94
C THR A 268 -20.84 -13.87 -9.47
N ALA A 269 -20.57 -14.86 -8.62
CA ALA A 269 -20.41 -16.25 -9.03
C ALA A 269 -21.72 -16.90 -9.48
N GLU A 270 -22.84 -16.47 -8.92
CA GLU A 270 -24.17 -17.02 -9.19
C GLU A 270 -25.06 -16.09 -10.04
N ASP A 271 -24.52 -14.97 -10.53
CA ASP A 271 -25.24 -13.96 -11.33
C ASP A 271 -26.53 -13.48 -10.65
N ILE A 272 -26.44 -13.19 -9.34
CA ILE A 272 -27.57 -12.71 -8.54
C ILE A 272 -27.66 -11.19 -8.68
N ASP A 273 -28.87 -10.67 -8.86
CA ASP A 273 -29.10 -9.23 -8.82
C ASP A 273 -29.02 -8.72 -7.37
N LEU A 274 -28.17 -7.71 -7.11
CA LEU A 274 -28.08 -7.03 -5.81
C LEU A 274 -29.40 -6.37 -5.39
N ASP A 275 -30.28 -6.08 -6.34
CA ASP A 275 -31.60 -5.53 -6.09
C ASP A 275 -32.66 -6.63 -5.84
N SER A 276 -32.23 -7.89 -5.72
CA SER A 276 -33.09 -8.99 -5.27
C SER A 276 -33.52 -8.80 -3.81
N GLU A 277 -34.80 -9.05 -3.55
CA GLU A 277 -35.40 -8.96 -2.22
C GLU A 277 -34.93 -10.07 -1.27
N LEU A 278 -34.62 -9.67 -0.04
CA LEU A 278 -34.29 -10.52 1.09
C LEU A 278 -35.21 -10.17 2.27
N PHE A 279 -36.03 -11.14 2.68
CA PHE A 279 -36.87 -11.01 3.87
C PHE A 279 -36.04 -11.17 5.15
N ILE A 280 -36.23 -10.26 6.11
CA ILE A 280 -35.52 -10.26 7.38
C ILE A 280 -36.34 -11.02 8.44
N GLU A 281 -35.85 -12.20 8.84
CA GLU A 281 -36.51 -13.08 9.80
C GLU A 281 -36.63 -12.43 11.19
N SER A 282 -37.78 -12.56 11.86
CA SER A 282 -37.99 -12.07 13.24
C SER A 282 -37.03 -12.70 14.25
N GLY A 283 -36.56 -13.91 13.98
CA GLY A 283 -35.53 -14.59 14.77
C GLY A 283 -34.17 -13.89 14.74
N ASN A 284 -33.91 -12.97 13.81
CA ASN A 284 -32.65 -12.23 13.72
C ASN A 284 -32.62 -10.92 14.53
N PHE A 285 -33.71 -10.63 15.25
CA PHE A 285 -33.80 -9.44 16.09
C PHE A 285 -32.71 -9.41 17.17
N THR A 286 -32.03 -8.28 17.26
CA THR A 286 -31.11 -7.90 18.32
C THR A 286 -30.95 -6.39 18.31
N GLU A 287 -30.42 -5.78 19.37
CA GLU A 287 -30.21 -4.33 19.39
C GLU A 287 -29.15 -3.89 18.37
N ASN A 288 -29.43 -2.77 17.70
CA ASN A 288 -28.57 -2.14 16.71
C ASN A 288 -27.86 -0.90 17.29
N ALA A 289 -26.77 -0.50 16.64
CA ALA A 289 -26.22 0.84 16.80
C ALA A 289 -27.20 1.91 16.28
N ALA A 290 -26.99 3.16 16.69
CA ALA A 290 -27.82 4.28 16.25
C ALA A 290 -27.76 4.46 14.72
N GLY A 291 -28.89 4.79 14.10
CA GLY A 291 -28.99 5.09 12.67
C GLY A 291 -29.34 3.90 11.77
N ALA A 292 -29.31 2.66 12.30
CA ALA A 292 -29.70 1.45 11.58
C ALA A 292 -31.16 1.47 11.14
N THR A 293 -31.42 1.12 9.87
CA THR A 293 -32.77 1.18 9.26
C THR A 293 -33.36 -0.19 8.96
N VAL A 294 -32.53 -1.20 8.65
CA VAL A 294 -33.02 -2.57 8.37
C VAL A 294 -33.57 -3.20 9.66
N ALA A 295 -34.84 -3.59 9.63
CA ALA A 295 -35.56 -4.20 10.73
C ALA A 295 -36.10 -5.59 10.38
N THR A 296 -36.48 -6.36 11.39
CA THR A 296 -37.09 -7.68 11.18
C THR A 296 -38.56 -7.58 10.75
N GLY A 297 -39.03 -8.55 9.97
CA GLY A 297 -40.43 -8.62 9.52
C GLY A 297 -40.72 -7.84 8.24
N GLU A 298 -39.68 -7.31 7.61
CA GLU A 298 -39.72 -6.54 6.37
C GLU A 298 -38.79 -7.17 5.32
N SER A 299 -38.97 -6.79 4.06
CA SER A 299 -38.05 -7.14 2.97
C SER A 299 -37.27 -5.92 2.53
N TYR A 300 -36.01 -6.13 2.19
CA TYR A 300 -35.11 -5.13 1.62
C TYR A 300 -34.28 -5.81 0.53
N THR A 301 -33.71 -5.02 -0.37
CA THR A 301 -32.74 -5.54 -1.36
C THR A 301 -31.46 -6.03 -0.68
N LEU A 302 -30.75 -6.99 -1.29
CA LEU A 302 -29.42 -7.41 -0.83
C LEU A 302 -28.46 -6.21 -0.70
N ARG A 303 -28.57 -5.25 -1.62
CA ARG A 303 -27.83 -3.98 -1.60
C ARG A 303 -28.10 -3.18 -0.34
N GLU A 304 -29.37 -2.95 0.02
CA GLU A 304 -29.75 -2.21 1.22
C GLU A 304 -29.30 -2.92 2.50
N VAL A 305 -29.45 -4.24 2.56
CA VAL A 305 -29.01 -5.05 3.71
C VAL A 305 -27.49 -4.97 3.90
N MET A 306 -26.71 -5.11 2.82
CA MET A 306 -25.26 -4.95 2.89
C MET A 306 -24.85 -3.53 3.25
N ALA A 307 -25.46 -2.53 2.60
CA ALA A 307 -25.15 -1.13 2.83
C ALA A 307 -25.40 -0.74 4.28
N ASP A 308 -26.55 -1.10 4.87
CA ASP A 308 -26.87 -0.78 6.26
C ASP A 308 -26.00 -1.58 7.25
N MET A 309 -25.63 -2.82 6.92
CA MET A 309 -24.64 -3.60 7.69
C MET A 309 -23.30 -2.86 7.81
N ILE A 310 -22.82 -2.26 6.72
CA ILE A 310 -21.52 -1.56 6.72
C ILE A 310 -21.67 -0.14 7.29
N LYS A 311 -22.60 0.66 6.75
CA LYS A 311 -22.78 2.09 6.98
C LYS A 311 -23.17 2.47 8.40
N THR A 312 -24.09 1.72 9.00
CA THR A 312 -24.66 2.01 10.34
C THR A 312 -24.32 0.91 11.33
N SER A 313 -23.53 -0.07 10.89
CA SER A 313 -23.23 -1.27 11.67
C SER A 313 -24.49 -2.00 12.16
N ASN A 314 -25.49 -2.15 11.30
CA ASN A 314 -26.72 -2.87 11.64
C ASN A 314 -26.45 -4.36 11.95
N ASN A 315 -26.76 -4.80 13.17
CA ASN A 315 -26.60 -6.19 13.64
C ASN A 315 -27.68 -7.12 13.08
N ILE A 316 -28.92 -6.64 12.94
CA ILE A 316 -30.02 -7.41 12.34
C ILE A 316 -29.69 -7.77 10.89
N ALA A 317 -29.26 -6.79 10.10
CA ALA A 317 -28.80 -7.00 8.72
C ALA A 317 -27.63 -8.00 8.66
N THR A 318 -26.67 -7.88 9.58
CA THR A 318 -25.53 -8.81 9.68
C THR A 318 -26.01 -10.24 9.94
N ASN A 319 -26.93 -10.41 10.90
CA ASN A 319 -27.46 -11.72 11.29
C ASN A 319 -28.23 -12.37 10.15
N GLN A 320 -29.01 -11.59 9.41
CA GLN A 320 -29.71 -12.08 8.23
C GLN A 320 -28.73 -12.51 7.13
N LEU A 321 -27.66 -11.76 6.88
CA LEU A 321 -26.65 -12.14 5.88
C LEU A 321 -25.88 -13.40 6.27
N ILE A 322 -25.63 -13.63 7.57
CA ILE A 322 -25.05 -14.89 8.05
C ILE A 322 -25.98 -16.08 7.74
N ASP A 323 -27.29 -15.92 7.92
CA ASP A 323 -28.26 -16.97 7.59
C ASP A 323 -28.39 -17.19 6.08
N TYR A 324 -28.45 -16.10 5.31
CA TYR A 324 -28.56 -16.12 3.86
C TYR A 324 -27.36 -16.85 3.22
N LEU A 325 -26.14 -16.49 3.63
CA LEU A 325 -24.92 -17.10 3.11
C LEU A 325 -24.69 -18.51 3.66
N LYS A 326 -25.11 -18.76 4.90
CA LYS A 326 -24.80 -19.97 5.68
C LYS A 326 -23.33 -20.04 6.10
N ARG A 327 -23.10 -20.55 7.31
CA ARG A 327 -21.76 -20.63 7.95
C ARG A 327 -20.77 -21.49 7.16
N ASP A 328 -21.23 -22.60 6.59
CA ASP A 328 -20.37 -23.50 5.82
C ASP A 328 -19.85 -22.80 4.55
N TYR A 329 -20.71 -22.08 3.84
CA TYR A 329 -20.33 -21.31 2.66
C TYR A 329 -19.39 -20.14 3.02
N LEU A 330 -19.70 -19.41 4.10
CA LEU A 330 -18.83 -18.37 4.64
C LEU A 330 -17.42 -18.91 4.93
N GLY A 331 -17.32 -20.01 5.68
CA GLY A 331 -16.05 -20.62 6.07
C GLY A 331 -15.28 -21.17 4.87
N GLN A 332 -15.96 -21.89 3.96
CA GLN A 332 -15.33 -22.45 2.76
C GLN A 332 -14.80 -21.35 1.85
N THR A 333 -15.62 -20.34 1.56
CA THR A 333 -15.26 -19.24 0.65
C THR A 333 -14.07 -18.45 1.20
N LEU A 334 -14.09 -18.10 2.50
CA LEU A 334 -12.98 -17.40 3.13
C LEU A 334 -11.69 -18.22 3.10
N ALA A 335 -11.75 -19.53 3.34
CA ALA A 335 -10.59 -20.41 3.25
C ALA A 335 -10.04 -20.50 1.83
N GLU A 336 -10.90 -20.63 0.82
CA GLU A 336 -10.52 -20.66 -0.60
C GLU A 336 -9.87 -19.34 -1.07
N MET A 337 -10.30 -18.21 -0.51
CA MET A 337 -9.69 -16.89 -0.73
C MET A 337 -8.38 -16.66 0.04
N GLY A 338 -7.97 -17.59 0.90
CA GLY A 338 -6.74 -17.53 1.70
C GLY A 338 -6.89 -17.03 3.14
N TYR A 339 -8.10 -16.66 3.58
CA TYR A 339 -8.39 -16.08 4.90
C TYR A 339 -8.69 -17.14 5.97
N SER A 340 -7.81 -18.13 6.08
CA SER A 340 -8.03 -19.32 6.93
C SER A 340 -8.15 -19.05 8.43
N LYS A 341 -7.73 -17.86 8.91
CA LYS A 341 -7.86 -17.44 10.31
C LYS A 341 -9.15 -16.66 10.60
N THR A 342 -9.90 -16.28 9.58
CA THR A 342 -11.18 -15.59 9.73
C THR A 342 -12.31 -16.60 9.82
N VAL A 343 -13.01 -16.60 10.96
CA VAL A 343 -14.13 -17.51 11.25
C VAL A 343 -15.36 -16.68 11.59
N ILE A 344 -16.45 -16.93 10.87
CA ILE A 344 -17.77 -16.35 11.11
C ILE A 344 -18.69 -17.48 11.53
N ASP A 345 -19.06 -17.52 12.80
CA ASP A 345 -19.97 -18.53 13.35
C ASP A 345 -21.03 -17.89 14.26
N HIS A 346 -20.65 -16.93 15.10
CA HIS A 346 -21.58 -16.28 16.00
C HIS A 346 -22.30 -15.11 15.32
N LYS A 347 -23.63 -15.08 15.39
CA LYS A 347 -24.45 -13.90 15.09
C LYS A 347 -24.14 -12.78 16.06
N LEU A 348 -24.30 -11.54 15.63
CA LEU A 348 -24.08 -10.40 16.51
C LEU A 348 -25.21 -10.29 17.53
N VAL A 349 -24.85 -9.83 18.71
CA VAL A 349 -25.72 -9.66 19.86
C VAL A 349 -25.55 -8.23 20.34
N GLY A 350 -26.67 -7.52 20.46
CA GLY A 350 -26.76 -6.24 21.13
C GLY A 350 -26.76 -6.40 22.65
N ASP A 351 -27.34 -5.44 23.35
CA ASP A 351 -27.22 -5.34 24.80
C ASP A 351 -28.01 -6.42 25.57
N ARG A 352 -29.12 -6.93 25.02
CA ARG A 352 -30.04 -7.79 25.78
C ARG A 352 -30.59 -8.96 25.00
N MET A 353 -30.80 -8.83 23.68
CA MET A 353 -31.56 -9.81 22.91
C MET A 353 -30.63 -10.72 22.10
N MET A 354 -30.63 -12.00 22.44
CA MET A 354 -29.94 -13.05 21.68
C MET A 354 -30.78 -13.45 20.44
N PRO A 355 -30.21 -13.42 19.23
CA PRO A 355 -30.91 -13.90 18.04
C PRO A 355 -31.05 -15.43 18.07
N SER A 356 -32.02 -15.93 17.32
CA SER A 356 -32.22 -17.36 17.07
C SER A 356 -31.03 -17.97 16.33
N ASN A 357 -30.65 -19.19 16.70
CA ASN A 357 -29.49 -19.89 16.15
C ASN A 357 -28.21 -19.02 16.14
N PRO A 358 -27.77 -18.54 17.31
CA PRO A 358 -26.70 -17.56 17.39
C PRO A 358 -25.35 -18.15 16.93
N GLY A 359 -25.18 -19.47 16.86
CA GLY A 359 -23.87 -20.10 16.64
C GLY A 359 -23.28 -20.61 17.95
N SER A 360 -22.13 -21.27 17.87
CA SER A 360 -21.52 -22.01 18.99
C SER A 360 -20.06 -21.65 19.24
N ARG A 361 -19.41 -20.98 18.30
CA ARG A 361 -18.01 -20.58 18.31
C ARG A 361 -17.93 -19.06 18.20
N ALA A 362 -16.99 -18.47 18.91
CA ALA A 362 -16.72 -17.04 18.76
C ALA A 362 -16.23 -16.71 17.34
N ASN A 363 -16.58 -15.54 16.84
CA ASN A 363 -16.00 -15.00 15.62
C ASN A 363 -14.51 -14.70 15.83
N GLN A 364 -13.71 -14.94 14.80
CA GLN A 364 -12.26 -14.77 14.82
C GLN A 364 -11.82 -14.08 13.53
N SER A 365 -10.78 -13.25 13.62
CA SER A 365 -10.08 -12.69 12.47
C SER A 365 -8.76 -12.09 12.93
N THR A 366 -7.90 -11.75 11.98
CA THR A 366 -6.63 -11.07 12.19
C THR A 366 -6.68 -9.71 11.47
N THR A 367 -5.85 -8.74 11.88
CA THR A 367 -5.82 -7.48 11.13
C THR A 367 -5.18 -7.65 9.75
N ASN A 368 -4.33 -8.68 9.55
CA ASN A 368 -3.83 -9.06 8.22
C ASN A 368 -4.98 -9.36 7.27
N ASP A 369 -5.88 -10.27 7.64
CA ASP A 369 -7.02 -10.68 6.80
C ASP A 369 -7.92 -9.47 6.49
N ILE A 370 -8.30 -8.70 7.51
CA ILE A 370 -9.19 -7.54 7.36
C ILE A 370 -8.55 -6.43 6.49
N THR A 371 -7.26 -6.14 6.68
CA THR A 371 -6.56 -5.12 5.87
C THR A 371 -6.42 -5.57 4.42
N VAL A 372 -6.11 -6.85 4.16
CA VAL A 372 -6.01 -7.37 2.80
C VAL A 372 -7.35 -7.32 2.09
N MET A 373 -8.45 -7.70 2.76
CA MET A 373 -9.81 -7.54 2.21
C MET A 373 -10.11 -6.08 1.85
N MET A 374 -9.78 -5.15 2.74
CA MET A 374 -9.95 -3.71 2.50
C MET A 374 -9.12 -3.23 1.31
N ALA A 375 -7.86 -3.66 1.21
CA ALA A 375 -6.96 -3.27 0.13
C ALA A 375 -7.43 -3.80 -1.23
N ARG A 376 -7.92 -5.04 -1.29
CA ARG A 376 -8.51 -5.63 -2.50
C ARG A 376 -9.78 -4.92 -2.94
N ALA A 377 -10.68 -4.61 -2.01
CA ALA A 377 -11.90 -3.86 -2.32
C ALA A 377 -11.58 -2.48 -2.94
N TYR A 378 -10.64 -1.73 -2.38
CA TYR A 378 -10.20 -0.45 -2.97
C TYR A 378 -9.31 -0.60 -4.21
N GLY A 379 -8.81 -1.81 -4.46
CA GLY A 379 -8.16 -2.23 -5.69
C GLY A 379 -9.14 -2.46 -6.85
N MET A 380 -10.45 -2.57 -6.56
CA MET A 380 -11.50 -2.94 -7.52
C MET A 380 -11.26 -4.31 -8.15
N ASP A 381 -10.90 -5.29 -7.32
CA ASP A 381 -10.61 -6.65 -7.75
C ASP A 381 -11.87 -7.40 -8.23
N ALA A 382 -13.07 -6.99 -7.77
CA ALA A 382 -14.34 -7.57 -8.17
C ALA A 382 -15.31 -6.52 -8.76
N PRO A 383 -16.20 -6.91 -9.70
CA PRO A 383 -17.10 -5.96 -10.38
C PRO A 383 -18.02 -5.19 -9.43
N GLN A 384 -18.43 -5.80 -8.32
CA GLN A 384 -19.34 -5.21 -7.35
C GLN A 384 -18.64 -4.48 -6.20
N ASP A 385 -17.31 -4.33 -6.23
CA ASP A 385 -16.55 -3.65 -5.16
C ASP A 385 -17.01 -2.19 -4.96
N SER A 386 -17.50 -1.52 -6.01
CA SER A 386 -18.03 -0.15 -5.90
C SER A 386 -19.15 -0.02 -4.87
N GLU A 387 -19.98 -1.06 -4.72
CA GLU A 387 -21.11 -1.08 -3.80
C GLU A 387 -20.66 -1.14 -2.34
N LEU A 388 -19.61 -1.91 -2.08
CA LEU A 388 -18.97 -1.95 -0.77
C LEU A 388 -18.25 -0.63 -0.47
N LEU A 389 -17.57 -0.05 -1.46
CA LEU A 389 -16.89 1.24 -1.31
C LEU A 389 -17.88 2.36 -0.98
N ASP A 390 -19.02 2.45 -1.67
CA ASP A 390 -20.05 3.45 -1.41
C ASP A 390 -20.57 3.34 0.03
N ALA A 391 -20.73 2.12 0.55
CA ALA A 391 -21.14 1.88 1.92
C ALA A 391 -20.04 2.27 2.95
N LEU A 392 -18.76 1.99 2.64
CA LEU A 392 -17.60 2.34 3.48
C LEU A 392 -17.36 3.86 3.53
N ILE A 393 -17.51 4.56 2.40
CA ILE A 393 -17.45 6.03 2.31
C ILE A 393 -18.60 6.67 3.09
N SER A 394 -19.76 6.02 3.12
CA SER A 394 -20.96 6.54 3.79
C SER A 394 -21.02 6.23 5.29
N GLN A 395 -19.99 5.60 5.87
CA GLN A 395 -19.94 5.22 7.28
C GLN A 395 -20.38 6.36 8.22
N GLN A 396 -21.33 6.06 9.11
CA GLN A 396 -21.86 7.03 10.06
C GLN A 396 -21.05 7.11 11.36
N ASP A 397 -20.43 6.00 11.78
CA ASP A 397 -19.49 6.03 12.88
C ASP A 397 -18.14 6.58 12.41
N GLN A 398 -17.93 7.84 12.72
CA GLN A 398 -16.80 8.64 12.29
C GLN A 398 -15.84 9.00 13.43
N GLU A 399 -16.00 8.36 14.61
CA GLU A 399 -15.21 8.66 15.80
C GLU A 399 -13.75 8.20 15.69
N LEU A 400 -13.43 7.25 14.82
CA LEU A 400 -12.11 6.63 14.72
C LEU A 400 -11.28 7.20 13.57
N GLY A 401 -11.23 6.50 12.43
CA GLY A 401 -10.34 6.82 11.31
C GLY A 401 -10.67 8.16 10.67
N TYR A 402 -11.95 8.47 10.46
CA TYR A 402 -12.37 9.76 9.92
C TYR A 402 -11.95 10.92 10.83
N ALA A 403 -12.28 10.87 12.13
CA ALA A 403 -11.87 11.90 13.08
C ALA A 403 -10.34 12.03 13.21
N ALA A 404 -9.60 10.95 12.99
CA ALA A 404 -8.14 10.98 12.96
C ALA A 404 -7.60 11.81 11.78
N LEU A 405 -8.21 11.69 10.60
CA LEU A 405 -7.64 12.19 9.34
C LEU A 405 -8.23 13.51 8.83
N LYS A 406 -9.51 13.80 9.10
CA LYS A 406 -10.30 14.86 8.43
C LYS A 406 -9.67 16.26 8.40
N ASP A 407 -8.83 16.59 9.39
CA ASP A 407 -8.18 17.89 9.53
C ASP A 407 -6.65 17.76 9.71
N LEU A 408 -6.06 16.60 9.39
CA LEU A 408 -4.66 16.33 9.70
C LEU A 408 -3.69 17.06 8.76
N ASN A 409 -3.88 16.92 7.45
CA ASN A 409 -3.06 17.55 6.42
C ASN A 409 -3.81 17.50 5.07
N PRO A 410 -3.77 18.54 4.21
CA PRO A 410 -4.46 18.52 2.91
C PRO A 410 -3.96 17.44 1.94
N ALA A 411 -2.75 16.92 2.12
CA ALA A 411 -2.23 15.79 1.35
C ALA A 411 -2.75 14.43 1.84
N ILE A 412 -3.51 14.40 2.93
CA ILE A 412 -4.07 13.20 3.53
C ILE A 412 -5.60 13.25 3.37
N SER A 413 -6.19 12.15 2.89
CA SER A 413 -7.64 12.04 2.74
C SER A 413 -8.14 10.71 3.25
N TRP A 414 -9.21 10.74 4.03
CA TRP A 414 -9.96 9.54 4.39
C TRP A 414 -10.81 9.10 3.19
N LEU A 415 -10.82 7.80 2.90
CA LEU A 415 -11.54 7.22 1.75
C LEU A 415 -12.70 6.31 2.14
N GLY A 416 -12.90 6.03 3.43
CA GLY A 416 -13.93 5.11 3.93
C GLY A 416 -13.43 4.26 5.08
N GLU A 417 -14.34 3.78 5.94
CA GLU A 417 -13.98 2.89 7.05
C GLU A 417 -15.09 1.95 7.49
N LYS A 418 -14.70 0.90 8.21
CA LYS A 418 -15.57 0.10 9.07
C LYS A 418 -14.98 0.08 10.47
N THR A 419 -15.76 0.57 11.44
CA THR A 419 -15.42 0.51 12.87
C THR A 419 -15.85 -0.82 13.51
N GLY A 420 -15.25 -1.17 14.64
CA GLY A 420 -15.64 -2.32 15.46
C GLY A 420 -15.40 -2.06 16.92
N GLN A 421 -16.41 -2.29 17.75
CA GLN A 421 -16.34 -2.08 19.18
C GLN A 421 -17.14 -3.14 19.94
N ASN A 422 -16.55 -3.68 20.99
CA ASN A 422 -17.23 -4.35 22.09
C ASN A 422 -16.36 -4.27 23.36
N ASN A 423 -16.73 -5.01 24.41
CA ASN A 423 -15.98 -5.03 25.67
C ASN A 423 -14.58 -5.69 25.58
N ARG A 424 -14.25 -6.32 24.45
CA ARG A 424 -12.98 -7.04 24.24
C ARG A 424 -12.06 -6.36 23.23
N MET A 425 -12.58 -5.49 22.37
CA MET A 425 -11.79 -4.86 21.31
C MET A 425 -12.43 -3.54 20.86
N LEU A 426 -11.60 -2.53 20.63
CA LEU A 426 -11.93 -1.33 19.84
C LEU A 426 -11.00 -1.25 18.64
N GLY A 427 -11.54 -0.98 17.46
CA GLY A 427 -10.73 -0.90 16.24
C GLY A 427 -11.46 -0.30 15.05
N SER A 428 -10.68 -0.01 14.01
CA SER A 428 -11.17 0.44 12.71
C SER A 428 -10.33 -0.20 11.60
N THR A 429 -10.98 -0.55 10.49
CA THR A 429 -10.33 -0.74 9.21
C THR A 429 -10.73 0.39 8.27
N LEU A 430 -9.76 1.10 7.73
CA LEU A 430 -9.97 2.28 6.89
C LEU A 430 -9.11 2.23 5.63
N ALA A 431 -9.58 2.93 4.61
CA ALA A 431 -8.75 3.32 3.48
C ALA A 431 -8.42 4.81 3.57
N MET A 432 -7.21 5.17 3.19
CA MET A 432 -6.76 6.55 3.14
C MET A 432 -5.88 6.80 1.93
N LYS A 433 -5.79 8.07 1.53
CA LYS A 433 -4.83 8.56 0.55
C LYS A 433 -3.81 9.45 1.26
N VAL A 434 -2.54 9.28 0.93
CA VAL A 434 -1.43 10.14 1.35
C VAL A 434 -0.64 10.52 0.11
N ASN A 435 -0.62 11.81 -0.25
CA ASN A 435 -0.18 12.29 -1.55
C ASN A 435 -0.94 11.58 -2.70
N ALA A 436 -0.24 10.96 -3.65
CA ALA A 436 -0.86 10.20 -4.73
C ALA A 436 -1.28 8.78 -4.31
N GLU A 437 -0.75 8.28 -3.19
CA GLU A 437 -0.75 6.87 -2.85
C GLU A 437 -1.91 6.50 -1.94
N ARG A 438 -2.46 5.30 -2.13
CA ARG A 438 -3.60 4.78 -1.36
C ARG A 438 -3.15 3.68 -0.42
N TYR A 439 -3.78 3.59 0.75
CA TYR A 439 -3.45 2.62 1.78
C TYR A 439 -4.71 2.04 2.41
N ALA A 440 -4.67 0.77 2.74
CA ALA A 440 -5.58 0.15 3.70
C ALA A 440 -4.86 0.01 5.04
N LEU A 441 -5.54 0.35 6.13
CA LEU A 441 -5.02 0.29 7.49
C LEU A 441 -6.08 -0.31 8.40
N THR A 442 -5.75 -1.38 9.11
CA THR A 442 -6.55 -1.87 10.23
C THR A 442 -5.78 -1.69 11.54
N VAL A 443 -6.41 -1.04 12.52
CA VAL A 443 -5.91 -0.90 13.90
C VAL A 443 -6.94 -1.49 14.84
N ALA A 444 -6.52 -2.38 15.74
CA ALA A 444 -7.36 -2.94 16.79
C ALA A 444 -6.59 -2.96 18.12
N ILE A 445 -7.29 -2.63 19.21
CA ILE A 445 -6.75 -2.66 20.57
C ILE A 445 -7.59 -3.63 21.40
N ASP A 446 -6.96 -4.70 21.86
CA ASP A 446 -7.55 -5.70 22.72
C ASP A 446 -7.76 -5.17 24.13
N TYR A 447 -8.92 -5.50 24.71
CA TYR A 447 -9.36 -5.15 26.06
C TYR A 447 -9.24 -3.65 26.41
N GLY A 448 -9.22 -2.79 25.38
CA GLY A 448 -9.00 -1.35 25.48
C GLY A 448 -9.97 -0.61 24.58
N GLY A 449 -10.34 0.61 24.95
CA GLY A 449 -11.52 1.26 24.38
C GLY A 449 -11.50 2.78 24.48
N ASP A 450 -10.33 3.40 24.37
CA ASP A 450 -10.25 4.85 24.20
C ASP A 450 -10.13 5.17 22.69
N PRO A 451 -11.15 5.78 22.08
CA PRO A 451 -11.08 6.24 20.68
C PRO A 451 -9.86 7.11 20.39
N GLN A 452 -9.37 7.90 21.36
CA GLN A 452 -8.19 8.75 21.18
C GLN A 452 -6.93 7.94 20.86
N ASN A 453 -6.79 6.74 21.43
CA ASN A 453 -5.66 5.86 21.17
C ASN A 453 -5.64 5.38 19.71
N ILE A 454 -6.80 4.97 19.18
CA ILE A 454 -6.93 4.60 17.76
C ILE A 454 -6.63 5.81 16.88
N GLN A 455 -7.23 6.98 17.19
CA GLN A 455 -7.01 8.21 16.43
C GLN A 455 -5.53 8.61 16.42
N GLN A 456 -4.84 8.51 17.56
CA GLN A 456 -3.42 8.84 17.67
C GLN A 456 -2.54 7.90 16.85
N ILE A 457 -2.82 6.58 16.87
CA ILE A 457 -2.10 5.61 16.04
C ILE A 457 -2.32 5.93 14.55
N VAL A 458 -3.57 6.11 14.12
CA VAL A 458 -3.91 6.41 12.72
C VAL A 458 -3.25 7.72 12.26
N ARG A 459 -3.30 8.78 13.07
CA ARG A 459 -2.62 10.07 12.77
C ARG A 459 -1.13 9.88 12.58
N GLN A 460 -0.46 9.20 13.50
CA GLN A 460 0.99 9.00 13.44
C GLN A 460 1.40 8.14 12.24
N ILE A 461 0.62 7.12 11.88
CA ILE A 461 0.89 6.32 10.67
C ILE A 461 0.71 7.17 9.41
N ALA A 462 -0.34 7.99 9.34
CA ALA A 462 -0.56 8.86 8.18
C ALA A 462 0.54 9.94 8.06
N SER A 463 0.96 10.54 9.18
CA SER A 463 2.09 11.47 9.23
C SER A 463 3.41 10.80 8.84
N TYR A 464 3.65 9.55 9.27
CA TYR A 464 4.81 8.78 8.84
C TYR A 464 4.88 8.65 7.32
N LEU A 465 3.78 8.22 6.71
CA LEU A 465 3.72 8.02 5.27
C LEU A 465 3.90 9.34 4.52
N LEU A 466 3.39 10.46 5.07
CA LEU A 466 3.59 11.78 4.49
C LEU A 466 5.06 12.22 4.56
N GLU A 467 5.74 12.00 5.68
CA GLU A 467 7.13 12.43 5.88
C GLU A 467 8.16 11.50 5.21
N VAL A 468 7.87 10.20 5.18
CA VAL A 468 8.82 9.16 4.74
C VAL A 468 8.54 8.70 3.31
N GLY A 469 7.33 8.94 2.82
CA GLY A 469 6.87 8.48 1.53
C GLY A 469 6.31 7.05 1.56
N PRO A 470 5.95 6.52 0.39
CA PRO A 470 5.21 5.28 0.30
C PRO A 470 5.98 4.04 0.74
N LEU A 471 5.25 2.98 1.10
CA LEU A 471 5.83 1.69 1.48
C LEU A 471 6.53 1.04 0.28
N VAL A 472 5.96 1.22 -0.90
CA VAL A 472 6.39 0.72 -2.21
C VAL A 472 6.52 1.91 -3.16
N GLY A 473 7.58 1.91 -3.97
CA GLY A 473 7.86 2.99 -4.93
C GLY A 473 8.74 4.11 -4.36
N GLU A 474 8.93 5.14 -5.17
CA GLU A 474 9.76 6.30 -4.83
C GLU A 474 8.93 7.32 -4.04
N ALA A 475 9.55 7.93 -3.02
CA ALA A 475 9.02 9.17 -2.49
C ALA A 475 9.32 10.27 -3.52
N GLU A 476 8.30 10.77 -4.21
CA GLU A 476 8.50 12.00 -4.99
C GLU A 476 8.87 13.14 -4.02
N PRO A 477 9.94 13.90 -4.30
CA PRO A 477 10.49 14.92 -3.42
C PRO A 477 9.62 16.17 -3.28
#